data_AF-A0A3R8SUJ2-F1
#
_entry.id   AF-A0A3R8SUJ2-F1
#
_cell.length_a   1.000
_cell.length_b   1.000
_cell.length_c   1.000
_cell.angle_alpha   90.00
_cell.angle_beta   90.00
_cell.angle_gamma   90.00
#
_symmetry.space_group_name_H-M   'P 1'
#
loop_
_entity.id
_entity.type
_entity.pdbx_description
1 polymer ?
#
loop_
_entity_poly.entity_id
_entity_poly.type
_entity_poly.pdbx_seq_one_letter_code
_entity_poly.pdbx_strand_id
1 'polypeptide(L)'
;MDDSRRGITETLAAADVSEQEAALRVLGQALRWAAASLRHTDGGESGAPALAALYALDDALTDGRELARELPGLIAAARPGPQVARGSAELMRELTDTADRVRAARQTLEHLTTTEDALRRRLAEHEELRRQVDELRRLERLVDALDALQDQQQVIGARLAELRGRDTGVDQSLRTSSDALVRLTEERLALLAPQTRETLERAATAQKALAAAEREYRASQAELADYQDRLEAVHAAQGARLASLNRHARADRELARALRGAAAADGPAPAEGGLTLEQVEALADTVERRLHEADEALTVVLRDREERDAEGRTMLTRT
;
A
#
# COMPACT_ATOMS: atom_id res chain seq x y z
N MET A 1 10.58 8.99 -37.33
CA MET A 1 9.49 8.08 -36.91
C MET A 1 8.88 7.28 -38.08
N ASP A 2 9.04 7.71 -39.34
CA ASP A 2 8.37 7.08 -40.50
C ASP A 2 8.97 5.75 -40.99
N ASP A 3 10.21 5.44 -40.62
CA ASP A 3 10.95 4.34 -41.22
C ASP A 3 10.44 2.94 -40.80
N SER A 4 10.03 2.79 -39.53
CA SER A 4 9.53 1.50 -39.03
C SER A 4 8.10 1.19 -39.50
N ARG A 5 7.25 2.22 -39.67
CA ARG A 5 5.87 2.05 -40.18
C ARG A 5 5.87 1.68 -41.67
N ARG A 6 6.74 2.33 -42.47
CA ARG A 6 6.96 2.00 -43.87
C ARG A 6 7.57 0.60 -44.03
N GLY A 7 8.53 0.25 -43.17
CA GLY A 7 9.10 -1.10 -43.15
C GLY A 7 8.08 -2.20 -42.90
N ILE A 8 7.09 -1.98 -42.02
CA ILE A 8 6.02 -2.96 -41.73
C ILE A 8 5.11 -3.16 -42.97
N THR A 9 4.67 -2.07 -43.61
CA THR A 9 3.83 -2.16 -44.81
C THR A 9 4.57 -2.80 -45.99
N GLU A 10 5.87 -2.55 -46.15
CA GLU A 10 6.70 -3.21 -47.16
C GLU A 10 6.84 -4.71 -46.92
N THR A 11 7.04 -5.16 -45.68
CA THR A 11 7.06 -6.61 -45.36
C THR A 11 5.71 -7.29 -45.55
N LEU A 12 4.60 -6.60 -45.30
CA LEU A 12 3.25 -7.15 -45.52
C LEU A 12 2.89 -7.20 -47.02
N ALA A 13 3.50 -6.34 -47.85
CA ALA A 13 3.28 -6.30 -49.30
C ALA A 13 4.20 -7.25 -50.09
N ALA A 14 5.25 -7.81 -49.47
CA ALA A 14 6.20 -8.70 -50.12
C ALA A 14 5.63 -10.12 -50.28
N ALA A 15 5.31 -10.53 -51.52
CA ALA A 15 4.71 -11.83 -51.83
C ALA A 15 5.68 -13.03 -51.75
N ASP A 16 6.99 -12.77 -51.70
CA ASP A 16 8.03 -13.82 -51.79
C ASP A 16 8.51 -14.36 -50.43
N VAL A 17 7.92 -13.87 -49.32
CA VAL A 17 8.32 -14.24 -47.95
C VAL A 17 7.25 -15.15 -47.34
N SER A 18 7.66 -16.21 -46.64
CA SER A 18 6.71 -17.06 -45.91
C SER A 18 5.95 -16.24 -44.86
N GLU A 19 4.67 -16.56 -44.64
CA GLU A 19 3.81 -15.83 -43.69
C GLU A 19 4.40 -15.78 -42.27
N GLN A 20 5.08 -16.85 -41.86
CA GLN A 20 5.77 -16.96 -40.57
C GLN A 20 6.98 -16.01 -40.49
N GLU A 21 7.76 -15.91 -41.55
CA GLU A 21 8.92 -15.00 -41.60
C GLU A 21 8.48 -13.54 -41.71
N ALA A 22 7.41 -13.25 -42.46
CA ALA A 22 6.81 -11.93 -42.54
C ALA A 22 6.30 -11.48 -41.15
N ALA A 23 5.58 -12.34 -40.43
CA ALA A 23 5.07 -12.07 -39.09
C ALA A 23 6.20 -11.76 -38.07
N LEU A 24 7.28 -12.54 -38.07
CA LEU A 24 8.43 -12.31 -37.18
C LEU A 24 9.20 -11.03 -37.52
N ARG A 25 9.33 -10.69 -38.81
CA ARG A 25 9.96 -9.43 -39.24
C ARG A 25 9.13 -8.21 -38.83
N VAL A 26 7.80 -8.29 -38.99
CA VAL A 26 6.85 -7.26 -38.53
C VAL A 26 6.93 -7.10 -37.02
N LEU A 27 6.96 -8.19 -36.24
CA LEU A 27 7.14 -8.13 -34.79
C LEU A 27 8.45 -7.43 -34.40
N GLY A 28 9.56 -7.76 -35.06
CA GLY A 28 10.85 -7.11 -34.81
C GLY A 28 10.86 -5.61 -35.15
N GLN A 29 10.15 -5.19 -36.21
CA GLN A 29 9.97 -3.76 -36.54
C GLN A 29 9.03 -3.07 -35.55
N ALA A 30 7.94 -3.73 -35.11
CA ALA A 30 7.01 -3.22 -34.13
C ALA A 30 7.69 -2.99 -32.77
N LEU A 31 8.52 -3.92 -32.29
CA LEU A 31 9.29 -3.77 -31.06
C LEU A 31 10.28 -2.61 -31.12
N ARG A 32 10.98 -2.44 -32.26
CA ARG A 32 11.88 -1.29 -32.47
C ARG A 32 11.12 0.03 -32.47
N TRP A 33 9.95 0.06 -33.11
CA TRP A 33 9.09 1.23 -33.13
C TRP A 33 8.53 1.57 -31.74
N ALA A 34 8.09 0.56 -30.97
CA ALA A 34 7.65 0.72 -29.59
C ALA A 34 8.76 1.26 -28.69
N ALA A 35 9.97 0.68 -28.76
CA ALA A 35 11.13 1.12 -28.00
C ALA A 35 11.61 2.53 -28.40
N ALA A 36 11.42 2.94 -29.65
CA ALA A 36 11.67 4.32 -30.07
C ALA A 36 10.59 5.26 -29.50
N SER A 37 9.32 4.86 -29.55
CA SER A 37 8.20 5.68 -29.07
C SER A 37 8.23 5.89 -27.54
N LEU A 38 8.61 4.86 -26.78
CA LEU A 38 8.79 4.93 -25.33
C LEU A 38 9.95 5.83 -24.89
N ARG A 39 10.94 6.08 -25.75
CA ARG A 39 12.03 7.04 -25.46
C ARG A 39 11.61 8.51 -25.58
N HIS A 40 10.49 8.77 -26.26
CA HIS A 40 9.98 10.12 -26.48
C HIS A 40 8.85 10.48 -25.48
N THR A 41 8.48 9.56 -24.60
CA THR A 41 7.57 9.84 -23.49
C THR A 41 8.38 10.52 -22.38
N ASP A 42 8.66 11.81 -22.57
CA ASP A 42 9.19 12.65 -21.51
C ASP A 42 8.20 12.67 -20.35
N GLY A 43 8.69 12.55 -19.11
CA GLY A 43 7.89 12.50 -17.88
C GLY A 43 7.17 13.81 -17.52
N GLY A 44 6.91 14.66 -18.51
CA GLY A 44 6.30 15.98 -18.36
C GLY A 44 4.78 15.97 -18.49
N GLU A 45 4.14 16.49 -17.44
CA GLU A 45 2.80 17.10 -17.38
C GLU A 45 1.52 16.24 -17.41
N SER A 46 1.55 14.94 -17.74
CA SER A 46 0.38 14.09 -17.45
C SER A 46 0.76 12.63 -17.26
N GLY A 47 0.52 12.10 -16.05
CA GLY A 47 0.75 10.68 -15.74
C GLY A 47 -0.21 9.72 -16.45
N ALA A 48 -1.36 10.22 -16.93
CA ALA A 48 -2.37 9.41 -17.61
C ALA A 48 -1.90 8.77 -18.93
N PRO A 49 -1.29 9.50 -19.89
CA PRO A 49 -0.75 8.89 -21.12
C PRO A 49 0.42 7.93 -20.87
N ALA A 50 1.26 8.19 -19.87
CA ALA A 50 2.34 7.27 -19.49
C ALA A 50 1.79 5.97 -18.89
N LEU A 51 0.77 6.06 -18.04
CA LEU A 51 0.06 4.89 -17.51
C LEU A 51 -0.65 4.11 -18.63
N ALA A 52 -1.34 4.78 -19.56
CA ALA A 52 -1.99 4.13 -20.70
C ALA A 52 -0.98 3.38 -21.59
N ALA A 53 0.20 3.98 -21.84
CA ALA A 53 1.27 3.32 -22.58
C ALA A 53 1.83 2.09 -21.83
N LEU A 54 1.91 2.15 -20.50
CA LEU A 54 2.28 1.02 -19.66
C LEU A 54 1.22 -0.11 -19.71
N TYR A 55 -0.08 0.25 -19.74
CA TYR A 55 -1.17 -0.72 -19.90
C TYR A 55 -1.07 -1.44 -21.24
N ALA A 56 -0.93 -0.71 -22.34
CA ALA A 56 -0.78 -1.27 -23.68
C ALA A 56 0.49 -2.14 -23.83
N LEU A 57 1.59 -1.79 -23.16
CA LEU A 57 2.79 -2.61 -23.14
C LEU A 57 2.57 -3.95 -22.42
N ASP A 58 1.86 -3.95 -21.30
CA ASP A 58 1.59 -5.20 -20.57
C ASP A 58 0.61 -6.12 -21.32
N ASP A 59 -0.38 -5.55 -21.99
CA ASP A 59 -1.29 -6.33 -22.84
C ASP A 59 -0.49 -7.01 -23.96
N ALA A 60 0.42 -6.26 -24.62
CA ALA A 60 1.32 -6.81 -25.62
C ALA A 60 2.30 -7.87 -25.05
N LEU A 61 2.78 -7.72 -23.81
CA LEU A 61 3.61 -8.72 -23.14
C LEU A 61 2.82 -9.97 -22.74
N THR A 62 1.54 -9.81 -22.41
CA THR A 62 0.62 -10.90 -22.11
C THR A 62 0.38 -11.75 -23.36
N ASP A 63 0.08 -11.11 -24.49
CA ASP A 63 -0.06 -11.78 -25.79
C ASP A 63 1.27 -12.40 -26.26
N GLY A 64 2.40 -11.76 -25.96
CA GLY A 64 3.74 -12.28 -26.21
C GLY A 64 4.06 -13.61 -25.49
N ARG A 65 3.32 -13.99 -24.44
CA ARG A 65 3.48 -15.28 -23.77
C ARG A 65 3.00 -16.45 -24.62
N GLU A 66 2.02 -16.25 -25.47
CA GLU A 66 1.59 -17.28 -26.42
C GLU A 66 2.72 -17.56 -27.42
N LEU A 67 3.38 -16.51 -27.91
CA LEU A 67 4.57 -16.63 -28.74
C LEU A 67 5.73 -17.36 -28.02
N ALA A 68 5.92 -17.06 -26.72
CA ALA A 68 6.93 -17.72 -25.89
C ALA A 68 6.66 -19.23 -25.66
N ARG A 69 5.40 -19.67 -25.72
CA ARG A 69 5.03 -21.10 -25.64
C ARG A 69 5.36 -21.86 -26.93
N GLU A 70 5.28 -21.19 -28.08
CA GLU A 70 5.55 -21.80 -29.40
C GLU A 70 7.04 -21.78 -29.79
N LEU A 71 7.81 -20.83 -29.24
CA LEU A 71 9.24 -20.67 -29.49
C LEU A 71 10.10 -21.93 -29.26
N PRO A 72 9.91 -22.72 -28.19
CA PRO A 72 10.63 -23.98 -27.99
C PRO A 72 10.43 -24.99 -29.13
N GLY A 73 9.21 -25.06 -29.69
CA GLY A 73 8.90 -25.91 -30.84
C GLY A 73 9.62 -25.46 -32.11
N LEU A 74 9.67 -24.14 -32.33
CA LEU A 74 10.40 -23.54 -33.45
C LEU A 74 11.92 -23.75 -33.32
N ILE A 75 12.48 -23.58 -32.11
CA ILE A 75 13.90 -23.81 -31.81
C ILE A 75 14.25 -25.28 -32.01
N ALA A 76 13.40 -26.21 -31.57
CA ALA A 76 13.61 -27.64 -31.77
C ALA A 76 13.60 -28.01 -33.27
N ALA A 77 12.71 -27.40 -34.06
CA ALA A 77 12.63 -27.62 -35.51
C ALA A 77 13.82 -27.01 -36.28
N ALA A 78 14.31 -25.84 -35.87
CA ALA A 78 15.40 -25.13 -36.53
C ALA A 78 16.80 -25.72 -36.27
N ARG A 79 16.93 -26.63 -35.29
CA ARG A 79 18.22 -27.24 -34.84
C ARG A 79 19.37 -26.22 -34.72
N PRO A 80 19.18 -25.09 -34.04
CA PRO A 80 20.25 -24.12 -33.90
C PRO A 80 21.38 -24.70 -33.04
N GLY A 81 22.59 -24.19 -33.23
CA GLY A 81 23.73 -24.58 -32.41
C GLY A 81 23.49 -24.37 -30.90
N PRO A 82 24.21 -25.08 -30.03
CA PRO A 82 23.95 -25.13 -28.59
C PRO A 82 24.08 -23.77 -27.87
N GLN A 83 24.76 -22.80 -28.48
CA GLN A 83 24.91 -21.45 -27.97
C GLN A 83 23.65 -20.59 -28.18
N VAL A 84 23.02 -20.70 -29.36
CA VAL A 84 21.79 -19.96 -29.68
C VAL A 84 20.62 -20.52 -28.88
N ALA A 85 20.52 -21.85 -28.75
CA ALA A 85 19.49 -22.48 -27.91
C ALA A 85 19.57 -22.04 -26.43
N ARG A 86 20.80 -21.92 -25.88
CA ARG A 86 21.01 -21.42 -24.51
C ARG A 86 20.65 -19.95 -24.37
N GLY A 87 21.12 -19.09 -25.28
CA GLY A 87 20.82 -17.66 -25.23
C GLY A 87 19.32 -17.37 -25.36
N SER A 88 18.62 -18.07 -26.24
CA SER A 88 17.16 -17.95 -26.36
C SER A 88 16.43 -18.43 -25.10
N ALA A 89 16.87 -19.53 -24.48
CA ALA A 89 16.29 -20.02 -23.23
C ALA A 89 16.48 -19.05 -22.06
N GLU A 90 17.66 -18.40 -21.97
CA GLU A 90 17.96 -17.41 -20.95
C GLU A 90 17.10 -16.14 -21.13
N LEU A 91 17.02 -15.60 -22.35
CA LEU A 91 16.15 -14.47 -22.67
C LEU A 91 14.67 -14.76 -22.38
N MET A 92 14.19 -15.98 -22.67
CA MET A 92 12.81 -16.37 -22.33
C MET A 92 12.56 -16.39 -20.82
N ARG A 93 13.53 -16.84 -20.02
CA ARG A 93 13.42 -16.78 -18.56
C ARG A 93 13.39 -15.34 -18.07
N GLU A 94 14.28 -14.49 -18.55
CA GLU A 94 14.31 -13.07 -18.18
C GLU A 94 13.00 -12.34 -18.53
N LEU A 95 12.43 -12.60 -19.71
CA LEU A 95 11.12 -12.07 -20.11
C LEU A 95 9.98 -12.58 -19.24
N THR A 96 10.01 -13.85 -18.84
CA THR A 96 8.99 -14.42 -17.96
C THR A 96 9.09 -13.81 -16.56
N ASP A 97 10.30 -13.70 -16.01
CA ASP A 97 10.57 -13.12 -14.69
C ASP A 97 10.22 -11.64 -14.63
N THR A 98 10.47 -10.88 -15.70
CA THR A 98 10.07 -9.47 -15.79
C THR A 98 8.55 -9.33 -15.87
N ALA A 99 7.88 -10.13 -16.70
CA ALA A 99 6.43 -10.13 -16.79
C ALA A 99 5.74 -10.52 -15.47
N ASP A 100 6.32 -11.46 -14.72
CA ASP A 100 5.80 -11.84 -13.40
C ASP A 100 5.99 -10.72 -12.35
N ARG A 101 7.13 -10.00 -12.40
CA ARG A 101 7.36 -8.81 -11.57
C ARG A 101 6.36 -7.68 -11.87
N VAL A 102 6.08 -7.41 -13.15
CA VAL A 102 5.09 -6.40 -13.55
C VAL A 102 3.70 -6.75 -13.06
N ARG A 103 3.30 -8.02 -13.15
CA ARG A 103 2.00 -8.47 -12.61
C ARG A 103 1.90 -8.32 -11.09
N ALA A 104 2.93 -8.70 -10.35
CA ALA A 104 2.95 -8.54 -8.91
C ALA A 104 2.85 -7.06 -8.50
N ALA A 105 3.54 -6.17 -9.24
CA ALA A 105 3.43 -4.73 -9.04
C ALA A 105 2.00 -4.21 -9.32
N ARG A 106 1.31 -4.71 -10.36
CA ARG A 106 -0.10 -4.37 -10.64
C ARG A 106 -1.04 -4.79 -9.53
N GLN A 107 -0.93 -6.03 -9.05
CA GLN A 107 -1.75 -6.51 -7.94
C GLN A 107 -1.54 -5.65 -6.69
N THR A 108 -0.31 -5.23 -6.44
CA THR A 108 0.01 -4.30 -5.35
C THR A 108 -0.63 -2.93 -5.57
N LEU A 109 -0.56 -2.37 -6.78
CA LEU A 109 -1.16 -1.08 -7.11
C LEU A 109 -2.69 -1.10 -7.03
N GLU A 110 -3.32 -2.18 -7.51
CA GLU A 110 -4.78 -2.38 -7.42
C GLU A 110 -5.21 -2.47 -5.96
N HIS A 111 -4.49 -3.24 -5.15
CA HIS A 111 -4.71 -3.30 -3.70
C HIS A 111 -4.58 -1.91 -3.06
N LEU A 112 -3.50 -1.17 -3.35
CA LEU A 112 -3.31 0.17 -2.82
C LEU A 112 -4.44 1.13 -3.23
N THR A 113 -4.86 1.10 -4.48
CA THR A 113 -5.98 1.92 -4.98
C THR A 113 -7.27 1.60 -4.24
N THR A 114 -7.57 0.31 -4.04
CA THR A 114 -8.76 -0.09 -3.29
C THR A 114 -8.71 0.36 -1.82
N THR A 115 -7.53 0.31 -1.19
CA THR A 115 -7.34 0.80 0.17
C THR A 115 -7.43 2.32 0.26
N GLU A 116 -6.93 3.05 -0.74
CA GLU A 116 -7.02 4.50 -0.84
C GLU A 116 -8.49 4.95 -0.95
N ASP A 117 -9.27 4.28 -1.80
CA ASP A 117 -10.70 4.58 -1.95
C ASP A 117 -11.50 4.26 -0.67
N ALA A 118 -11.15 3.19 0.04
CA ALA A 118 -11.74 2.88 1.35
C ALA A 118 -11.40 3.95 2.40
N LEU A 119 -10.15 4.45 2.42
CA LEU A 119 -9.73 5.53 3.32
C LEU A 119 -10.42 6.85 2.98
N ARG A 120 -10.59 7.18 1.69
CA ARG A 120 -11.36 8.36 1.26
C ARG A 120 -12.81 8.31 1.73
N ARG A 121 -13.46 7.15 1.64
CA ARG A 121 -14.83 6.96 2.17
C ARG A 121 -14.89 7.18 3.68
N ARG A 122 -13.97 6.56 4.42
CA ARG A 122 -13.87 6.76 5.89
C ARG A 122 -13.62 8.22 6.27
N LEU A 123 -12.78 8.94 5.53
CA LEU A 123 -12.56 10.37 5.75
C LEU A 123 -13.83 11.18 5.55
N ALA A 124 -14.58 10.92 4.47
CA ALA A 124 -15.87 11.57 4.23
C ALA A 124 -16.89 11.27 5.35
N GLU A 125 -16.94 10.02 5.83
CA GLU A 125 -17.77 9.63 6.98
C GLU A 125 -17.36 10.40 8.26
N HIS A 126 -16.05 10.54 8.52
CA HIS A 126 -15.55 11.30 9.66
C HIS A 126 -15.87 12.80 9.57
N GLU A 127 -15.81 13.39 8.38
CA GLU A 127 -16.21 14.78 8.17
C GLU A 127 -17.70 14.99 8.46
N GLU A 128 -18.54 14.05 8.05
CA GLU A 128 -19.98 14.10 8.35
C GLU A 128 -20.24 13.95 9.85
N LEU A 129 -19.56 13.02 10.52
CA LEU A 129 -19.63 12.88 11.98
C LEU A 129 -19.17 14.15 12.70
N ARG A 130 -18.13 14.84 12.22
CA ARG A 130 -17.70 16.13 12.78
C ARG A 130 -18.78 17.19 12.67
N ARG A 131 -19.45 17.30 11.51
CA ARG A 131 -20.59 18.22 11.33
C ARG A 131 -21.73 17.90 12.30
N GLN A 132 -22.02 16.62 12.51
CA GLN A 132 -23.04 16.19 13.46
C GLN A 132 -22.67 16.55 14.91
N VAL A 133 -21.41 16.38 15.31
CA VAL A 133 -20.91 16.80 16.64
C VAL A 133 -21.01 18.31 16.82
N ASP A 134 -20.67 19.09 15.80
CA ASP A 134 -20.77 20.55 15.87
C ASP A 134 -22.23 21.03 15.98
N GLU A 135 -23.17 20.37 15.30
CA GLU A 135 -24.60 20.65 15.45
C GLU A 135 -25.11 20.23 16.85
N LEU A 136 -24.67 19.09 17.39
CA LEU A 136 -25.01 18.70 18.76
C LEU A 136 -24.51 19.73 19.79
N ARG A 137 -23.28 20.22 19.66
CA ARG A 137 -22.74 21.30 20.51
C ARG A 137 -23.48 22.62 20.36
N ARG A 138 -24.02 22.89 19.17
CA ARG A 138 -24.88 24.06 18.95
C ARG A 138 -26.23 23.88 19.65
N LEU A 139 -26.82 22.69 19.58
CA LEU A 139 -28.07 22.36 20.28
C LEU A 139 -27.89 22.42 21.80
N GLU A 140 -26.79 21.90 22.35
CA GLU A 140 -26.46 22.00 23.78
C GLU A 140 -26.43 23.46 24.25
N ARG A 141 -25.73 24.33 23.50
CA ARG A 141 -25.70 25.78 23.78
C ARG A 141 -27.09 26.44 23.71
N LEU A 142 -27.98 25.93 22.85
CA LEU A 142 -29.36 26.43 22.78
C LEU A 142 -30.19 25.98 23.98
N VAL A 143 -29.96 24.78 24.50
CA VAL A 143 -30.60 24.29 25.73
C VAL A 143 -30.15 25.13 26.93
N ASP A 144 -28.84 25.36 27.09
CA ASP A 144 -28.31 26.22 28.16
C ASP A 144 -28.90 27.64 28.12
N ALA A 145 -29.08 28.20 26.91
CA ALA A 145 -29.71 29.49 26.73
C ALA A 145 -31.22 29.49 27.09
N LEU A 146 -31.90 28.36 26.89
CA LEU A 146 -33.32 28.20 27.21
C LEU A 146 -33.53 28.08 28.72
N ASP A 147 -32.67 27.34 29.41
CA ASP A 147 -32.65 27.26 30.88
C ASP A 147 -32.40 28.64 31.50
N ALA A 148 -31.44 29.41 30.97
CA ALA A 148 -31.18 30.77 31.41
C ALA A 148 -32.38 31.71 31.21
N LEU A 149 -33.15 31.56 30.12
CA LEU A 149 -34.38 32.31 29.90
C LEU A 149 -35.49 31.91 30.88
N GLN A 150 -35.57 30.63 31.23
CA GLN A 150 -36.54 30.13 32.21
C GLN A 150 -36.25 30.66 33.61
N ASP A 151 -34.98 30.74 34.01
CA ASP A 151 -34.55 31.38 35.25
C ASP A 151 -34.89 32.88 35.26
N GLN A 152 -34.66 33.59 34.15
CA GLN A 152 -35.05 35.00 34.02
C GLN A 152 -36.57 35.18 34.16
N GLN A 153 -37.36 34.29 33.57
CA GLN A 153 -38.82 34.32 33.69
C GLN A 153 -39.26 34.13 35.15
N GLN A 154 -38.62 33.22 35.89
CA GLN A 154 -38.90 33.03 37.32
C GLN A 154 -38.57 34.28 38.15
N VAL A 155 -37.42 34.92 37.90
CA VAL A 155 -37.02 36.17 38.58
C VAL A 155 -38.00 37.31 38.28
N ILE A 156 -38.42 37.46 37.02
CA ILE A 156 -39.41 38.47 36.62
C ILE A 156 -40.76 38.17 37.30
N GLY A 157 -41.18 36.91 37.33
CA GLY A 157 -42.40 36.47 38.01
C GLY A 157 -42.38 36.80 39.50
N ALA A 158 -41.27 36.53 40.19
CA ALA A 158 -41.09 36.85 41.60
C ALA A 158 -41.15 38.36 41.87
N ARG A 159 -40.47 39.18 41.06
CA ARG A 159 -40.52 40.65 41.17
C ARG A 159 -41.92 41.21 40.93
N LEU A 160 -42.65 40.67 39.95
CA LEU A 160 -44.03 41.07 39.69
C LEU A 160 -44.97 40.71 40.85
N ALA A 161 -44.79 39.55 41.48
CA ALA A 161 -45.55 39.16 42.67
C ALA A 161 -45.26 40.10 43.86
N GLU A 162 -44.00 40.48 44.06
CA GLU A 162 -43.59 41.41 45.12
C GLU A 162 -44.14 42.83 44.91
N LEU A 163 -44.20 43.30 43.66
CA LEU A 163 -44.81 44.58 43.30
C LEU A 163 -46.34 44.56 43.53
N ARG A 164 -47.01 43.46 43.17
CA ARG A 164 -48.46 43.29 43.42
C ARG A 164 -48.80 43.24 44.91
N GLY A 165 -47.91 42.71 45.76
CA GLY A 165 -48.11 42.67 47.21
C GLY A 165 -48.11 44.03 47.91
N ARG A 166 -47.70 45.12 47.24
CA ARG A 166 -47.62 46.48 47.81
C ARG A 166 -48.81 47.39 47.47
N ASP A 167 -49.70 47.00 46.56
CA ASP A 167 -50.76 47.85 46.02
C ASP A 167 -52.16 47.29 46.35
N THR A 168 -52.55 47.35 47.63
CA THR A 168 -53.79 46.71 48.16
C THR A 168 -55.06 47.54 47.94
N GLY A 169 -55.26 48.12 46.75
CA GLY A 169 -56.41 48.99 46.45
C GLY A 169 -57.25 48.62 45.22
N VAL A 170 -56.77 47.76 44.32
CA VAL A 170 -57.42 47.42 43.03
C VAL A 170 -57.76 45.91 42.93
N ASP A 171 -57.88 45.27 44.09
CA ASP A 171 -57.75 43.83 44.29
C ASP A 171 -58.80 42.94 43.60
N GLN A 172 -59.97 43.45 43.24
CA GLN A 172 -61.09 42.59 42.85
C GLN A 172 -61.20 42.38 41.32
N SER A 173 -60.82 43.37 40.52
CA SER A 173 -60.69 43.20 39.06
C SER A 173 -59.37 42.51 38.69
N LEU A 174 -58.31 42.78 39.46
CA LEU A 174 -57.01 42.11 39.32
C LEU A 174 -57.04 40.66 39.78
N ARG A 175 -57.85 40.27 40.78
CA ARG A 175 -58.03 38.86 41.16
C ARG A 175 -58.59 38.03 40.01
N THR A 176 -59.61 38.53 39.32
CA THR A 176 -60.22 37.81 38.20
C THR A 176 -59.27 37.71 37.00
N SER A 177 -58.52 38.78 36.70
CA SER A 177 -57.48 38.75 35.66
C SER A 177 -56.25 37.91 36.06
N SER A 178 -55.94 37.82 37.36
CA SER A 178 -54.84 36.99 37.88
C SER A 178 -55.24 35.52 37.90
N ASP A 179 -56.46 35.16 38.27
CA ASP A 179 -56.97 33.77 38.16
C ASP A 179 -57.01 33.32 36.69
N ALA A 180 -57.41 34.20 35.76
CA ALA A 180 -57.36 33.91 34.33
C ALA A 180 -55.91 33.75 33.83
N LEU A 181 -54.97 34.56 34.31
CA LEU A 181 -53.55 34.42 33.99
C LEU A 181 -52.93 33.18 34.61
N VAL A 182 -53.27 32.82 35.85
CA VAL A 182 -52.81 31.60 36.54
C VAL A 182 -53.29 30.38 35.77
N ARG A 183 -54.57 30.33 35.39
CA ARG A 183 -55.12 29.26 34.53
C ARG A 183 -54.42 29.19 33.18
N LEU A 184 -54.19 30.32 32.52
CA LEU A 184 -53.48 30.36 31.23
C LEU A 184 -52.02 29.90 31.36
N THR A 185 -51.35 30.23 32.47
CA THR A 185 -49.99 29.75 32.75
C THR A 185 -49.95 28.28 33.13
N GLU A 186 -50.93 27.75 33.85
CA GLU A 186 -51.05 26.33 34.16
C GLU A 186 -51.36 25.51 32.90
N GLU A 187 -52.27 25.98 32.04
CA GLU A 187 -52.55 25.36 30.75
C GLU A 187 -51.33 25.39 29.82
N ARG A 188 -50.57 26.50 29.81
CA ARG A 188 -49.31 26.58 29.06
C ARG A 188 -48.20 25.71 29.65
N LEU A 189 -48.09 25.59 30.97
CA LEU A 189 -47.14 24.68 31.63
C LEU A 189 -47.50 23.22 31.37
N ALA A 190 -48.79 22.88 31.38
CA ALA A 190 -49.27 21.53 31.05
C ALA A 190 -48.98 21.15 29.59
N LEU A 191 -48.96 22.14 28.67
CA LEU A 191 -48.54 21.94 27.28
C LEU A 191 -47.01 21.87 27.11
N LEU A 192 -46.25 22.65 27.87
CA LEU A 192 -44.78 22.71 27.80
C LEU A 192 -44.10 21.53 28.50
N ALA A 193 -44.66 21.00 29.59
CA ALA A 193 -44.11 19.89 30.36
C ALA A 193 -43.87 18.60 29.53
N PRO A 194 -44.82 18.13 28.69
CA PRO A 194 -44.57 16.96 27.85
C PRO A 194 -43.56 17.25 26.73
N GLN A 195 -43.58 18.45 26.13
CA GLN A 195 -42.62 18.83 25.08
C GLN A 195 -41.18 18.91 25.62
N THR A 196 -40.99 19.49 26.80
CA THR A 196 -39.69 19.55 27.48
C THR A 196 -39.21 18.17 27.90
N ARG A 197 -40.12 17.29 28.33
CA ARG A 197 -39.77 15.90 28.65
C ARG A 197 -39.33 15.12 27.41
N GLU A 198 -40.03 15.30 26.29
CA GLU A 198 -39.67 14.68 25.02
C GLU A 198 -38.31 15.19 24.49
N THR A 199 -38.03 16.49 24.60
CA THR A 199 -36.72 17.02 24.20
C THR A 199 -35.59 16.53 25.10
N LEU A 200 -35.81 16.41 26.41
CA LEU A 200 -34.83 15.82 27.34
C LEU A 200 -34.58 14.34 27.05
N GLU A 201 -35.62 13.56 26.71
CA GLU A 201 -35.46 12.16 26.31
C GLU A 201 -34.67 12.03 25.01
N ARG A 202 -34.94 12.89 24.02
CA ARG A 202 -34.15 12.95 22.78
C ARG A 202 -32.70 13.35 23.05
N ALA A 203 -32.46 14.33 23.91
CA ALA A 203 -31.12 14.76 24.29
C ALA A 203 -30.35 13.64 25.01
N ALA A 204 -30.98 12.94 25.96
CA ALA A 204 -30.36 11.80 26.64
C ALA A 204 -30.04 10.65 25.67
N THR A 205 -30.90 10.42 24.67
CA THR A 205 -30.66 9.41 23.62
C THR A 205 -29.49 9.81 22.73
N ALA A 206 -29.42 11.08 22.32
CA ALA A 206 -28.31 11.62 21.55
C ALA A 206 -26.97 11.55 22.33
N GLN A 207 -26.99 11.88 23.63
CA GLN A 207 -25.80 11.80 24.47
C GLN A 207 -25.29 10.37 24.64
N LYS A 208 -26.20 9.39 24.75
CA LYS A 208 -25.83 7.96 24.75
C LYS A 208 -25.21 7.53 23.43
N ALA A 209 -25.77 7.98 22.30
CA ALA A 209 -25.22 7.69 20.98
C ALA A 209 -23.82 8.31 20.80
N LEU A 210 -23.62 9.55 21.25
CA LEU A 210 -22.32 10.21 21.24
C LEU A 210 -21.28 9.44 22.06
N ALA A 211 -21.64 9.04 23.29
CA ALA A 211 -20.76 8.25 24.15
C ALA A 211 -20.42 6.85 23.57
N ALA A 212 -21.28 6.29 22.70
CA ALA A 212 -20.97 5.06 21.97
C ALA A 212 -19.99 5.34 20.82
N ALA A 213 -20.25 6.36 20.01
CA ALA A 213 -19.37 6.78 18.92
C ALA A 213 -17.96 7.16 19.41
N GLU A 214 -17.85 7.86 20.55
CA GLU A 214 -16.54 8.18 21.15
C GLU A 214 -15.76 6.93 21.58
N ARG A 215 -16.46 5.88 22.06
CA ARG A 215 -15.83 4.61 22.41
C ARG A 215 -15.32 3.89 21.17
N GLU A 216 -16.10 3.85 20.10
CA GLU A 216 -15.69 3.29 18.80
C GLU A 216 -14.51 4.08 18.20
N TYR A 217 -14.50 5.41 18.35
CA TYR A 217 -13.38 6.24 17.92
C TYR A 217 -12.09 5.94 18.68
N ARG A 218 -12.17 5.78 20.01
CA ARG A 218 -11.01 5.39 20.81
C ARG A 218 -10.50 3.99 20.45
N ALA A 219 -11.39 3.05 20.18
CA ALA A 219 -11.03 1.72 19.72
C ALA A 219 -10.31 1.76 18.36
N SER A 220 -10.85 2.50 17.39
CA SER A 220 -10.22 2.64 16.07
C SER A 220 -8.88 3.39 16.11
N GLN A 221 -8.71 4.38 17.00
CA GLN A 221 -7.40 4.99 17.25
C GLN A 221 -6.38 3.99 17.82
N ALA A 222 -6.81 3.13 18.75
CA ALA A 222 -5.93 2.10 19.31
C ALA A 222 -5.51 1.06 18.25
N GLU A 223 -6.45 0.64 17.39
CA GLU A 223 -6.14 -0.23 16.25
C GLU A 223 -5.17 0.45 15.27
N LEU A 224 -5.36 1.74 14.97
CA LEU A 224 -4.45 2.48 14.09
C LEU A 224 -3.02 2.54 14.66
N ALA A 225 -2.88 2.75 15.97
CA ALA A 225 -1.58 2.72 16.64
C ALA A 225 -0.92 1.32 16.54
N ASP A 226 -1.68 0.24 16.78
CA ASP A 226 -1.17 -1.13 16.60
C ASP A 226 -0.73 -1.41 15.16
N TYR A 227 -1.46 -0.92 14.15
CA TYR A 227 -1.04 -1.04 12.75
C TYR A 227 0.24 -0.24 12.44
N GLN A 228 0.40 0.95 13.03
CA GLN A 228 1.61 1.75 12.88
C GLN A 228 2.83 1.04 13.50
N ASP A 229 2.68 0.53 14.72
CA ASP A 229 3.73 -0.23 15.41
C ASP A 229 4.14 -1.48 14.59
N ARG A 230 3.16 -2.20 14.01
CA ARG A 230 3.44 -3.35 13.13
C ARG A 230 4.18 -2.94 11.87
N LEU A 231 3.81 -1.83 11.26
CA LEU A 231 4.45 -1.33 10.05
C LEU A 231 5.90 -0.92 10.33
N GLU A 232 6.16 -0.25 11.46
CA GLU A 232 7.51 0.07 11.92
C GLU A 232 8.33 -1.20 12.18
N ALA A 233 7.75 -2.21 12.82
CA ALA A 233 8.41 -3.50 13.03
C ALA A 233 8.77 -4.20 11.72
N VAL A 234 7.89 -4.17 10.72
CA VAL A 234 8.16 -4.73 9.38
C VAL A 234 9.28 -3.96 8.68
N HIS A 235 9.27 -2.63 8.72
CA HIS A 235 10.34 -1.80 8.17
C HIS A 235 11.69 -2.07 8.85
N ALA A 236 11.72 -2.19 10.17
CA ALA A 236 12.92 -2.55 10.92
C ALA A 236 13.46 -3.94 10.51
N ALA A 237 12.57 -4.94 10.37
CA ALA A 237 12.93 -6.28 9.93
C ALA A 237 13.46 -6.31 8.49
N GLN A 238 12.84 -5.56 7.57
CA GLN A 238 13.32 -5.43 6.19
C GLN A 238 14.68 -4.73 6.14
N GLY A 239 14.87 -3.65 6.90
CA GLY A 239 16.15 -2.96 7.04
C GLY A 239 17.26 -3.88 7.53
N ALA A 240 16.98 -4.72 8.54
CA ALA A 240 17.92 -5.71 9.03
C ALA A 240 18.29 -6.76 7.97
N ARG A 241 17.30 -7.25 7.19
CA ARG A 241 17.53 -8.19 6.09
C ARG A 241 18.40 -7.59 4.99
N LEU A 242 18.12 -6.36 4.56
CA LEU A 242 18.91 -5.65 3.54
C LEU A 242 20.34 -5.37 4.03
N ALA A 243 20.50 -4.99 5.31
CA ALA A 243 21.83 -4.84 5.90
C ALA A 243 22.61 -6.17 5.89
N SER A 244 21.95 -7.29 6.18
CA SER A 244 22.59 -8.61 6.11
C SER A 244 22.99 -8.99 4.68
N LEU A 245 22.10 -8.80 3.70
CA LEU A 245 22.41 -9.07 2.29
C LEU A 245 23.57 -8.20 1.79
N ASN A 246 23.62 -6.93 2.17
CA ASN A 246 24.73 -6.05 1.83
C ASN A 246 26.06 -6.49 2.45
N ARG A 247 26.04 -7.02 3.68
CA ARG A 247 27.24 -7.64 4.29
C ARG A 247 27.70 -8.86 3.49
N HIS A 248 26.80 -9.75 3.09
CA HIS A 248 27.13 -10.90 2.25
C HIS A 248 27.69 -10.49 0.88
N ALA A 249 27.00 -9.59 0.17
CA ALA A 249 27.47 -9.09 -1.12
C ALA A 249 28.82 -8.35 -1.03
N ARG A 250 29.16 -7.79 0.14
CA ARG A 250 30.49 -7.23 0.39
C ARG A 250 31.53 -8.34 0.61
N ALA A 251 31.22 -9.33 1.44
CA ALA A 251 32.09 -10.49 1.66
C ALA A 251 32.37 -11.24 0.35
N ASP A 252 31.35 -11.45 -0.50
CA ASP A 252 31.50 -12.08 -1.81
C ASP A 252 32.44 -11.29 -2.74
N ARG A 253 32.34 -9.96 -2.72
CA ARG A 253 33.25 -9.08 -3.48
C ARG A 253 34.68 -9.11 -2.95
N GLU A 254 34.85 -9.20 -1.64
CA GLU A 254 36.16 -9.35 -0.99
C GLU A 254 36.78 -10.72 -1.33
N LEU A 255 36.00 -11.79 -1.30
CA LEU A 255 36.41 -13.14 -1.71
C LEU A 255 36.76 -13.19 -3.20
N ALA A 256 35.92 -12.64 -4.08
CA ALA A 256 36.21 -12.55 -5.51
C ALA A 256 37.45 -11.69 -5.81
N ARG A 257 37.77 -10.70 -4.97
CA ARG A 257 39.01 -9.92 -5.06
C ARG A 257 40.20 -10.75 -4.58
N ALA A 258 40.08 -11.49 -3.48
CA ALA A 258 41.13 -12.37 -2.97
C ALA A 258 41.48 -13.50 -3.96
N LEU A 259 40.46 -14.12 -4.58
CA LEU A 259 40.66 -15.14 -5.63
C LEU A 259 41.38 -14.59 -6.85
N ARG A 260 41.01 -13.39 -7.32
CA ARG A 260 41.72 -12.71 -8.42
C ARG A 260 43.15 -12.30 -8.03
N GLY A 261 43.35 -11.86 -6.79
CA GLY A 261 44.68 -11.54 -6.26
C GLY A 261 45.59 -12.77 -6.19
N ALA A 262 45.06 -13.92 -5.77
CA ALA A 262 45.79 -15.18 -5.77
C ALA A 262 46.13 -15.65 -7.20
N ALA A 263 45.18 -15.55 -8.13
CA ALA A 263 45.41 -15.87 -9.54
C ALA A 263 46.41 -14.93 -10.23
N ALA A 264 46.62 -13.72 -9.70
CA ALA A 264 47.60 -12.75 -10.21
C ALA A 264 48.95 -12.80 -9.46
N ALA A 265 49.01 -13.46 -8.30
CA ALA A 265 50.24 -13.66 -7.53
C ALA A 265 51.06 -14.85 -8.05
N ASP A 266 50.44 -15.76 -8.81
CA ASP A 266 51.15 -16.63 -9.74
C ASP A 266 51.63 -15.78 -10.92
N GLY A 267 52.95 -15.52 -10.95
CA GLY A 267 53.64 -14.71 -11.96
C GLY A 267 53.50 -15.22 -13.41
N PRO A 268 54.17 -14.55 -14.37
CA PRO A 268 53.79 -14.57 -15.78
C PRO A 268 53.83 -15.98 -16.37
N ALA A 269 52.79 -16.26 -17.16
CA ALA A 269 52.52 -17.44 -17.99
C ALA A 269 53.67 -18.47 -18.10
N PRO A 270 53.43 -19.75 -17.75
CA PRO A 270 54.37 -20.80 -18.10
C PRO A 270 54.38 -20.91 -19.63
N ALA A 271 55.54 -20.62 -20.21
CA ALA A 271 55.86 -20.98 -21.58
C ALA A 271 55.67 -22.49 -21.73
N GLU A 272 54.86 -22.88 -22.72
CA GLU A 272 54.82 -24.18 -23.39
C GLU A 272 55.45 -25.35 -22.61
N GLY A 273 54.73 -25.84 -21.60
CA GLY A 273 55.08 -27.04 -20.86
C GLY A 273 53.90 -27.42 -19.98
N GLY A 274 53.21 -28.50 -20.34
CA GLY A 274 52.06 -28.99 -19.58
C GLY A 274 52.42 -29.20 -18.11
N LEU A 275 51.46 -28.89 -17.22
CA LEU A 275 51.55 -29.13 -15.78
C LEU A 275 52.07 -30.55 -15.52
N THR A 276 53.15 -30.65 -14.76
CA THR A 276 53.68 -31.95 -14.30
C THR A 276 52.69 -32.60 -13.33
N LEU A 277 52.65 -33.93 -13.27
CA LEU A 277 51.68 -34.68 -12.44
C LEU A 277 51.72 -34.24 -10.96
N GLU A 278 52.93 -33.98 -10.43
CA GLU A 278 53.12 -33.48 -9.06
C GLU A 278 52.52 -32.07 -8.84
N GLN A 279 52.53 -31.22 -9.87
CA GLN A 279 51.91 -29.89 -9.79
C GLN A 279 50.38 -29.99 -9.85
N VAL A 280 49.83 -30.98 -10.57
CA VAL A 280 48.38 -31.25 -10.58
C VAL A 280 47.92 -31.83 -9.25
N GLU A 281 48.69 -32.75 -8.65
CA GLU A 281 48.40 -33.28 -7.30
C GLU A 281 48.48 -32.17 -6.25
N ALA A 282 49.51 -31.34 -6.26
CA ALA A 282 49.61 -30.22 -5.31
C ALA A 282 48.46 -29.21 -5.48
N LEU A 283 47.99 -28.98 -6.71
CA LEU A 283 46.84 -28.12 -6.97
C LEU A 283 45.54 -28.78 -6.49
N ALA A 284 45.38 -30.09 -6.71
CA ALA A 284 44.23 -30.86 -6.24
C ALA A 284 44.14 -30.87 -4.71
N ASP A 285 45.25 -31.12 -4.00
CA ASP A 285 45.32 -31.08 -2.53
C ASP A 285 44.99 -29.68 -1.97
N THR A 286 45.36 -28.64 -2.72
CA THR A 286 45.06 -27.26 -2.32
C THR A 286 43.59 -26.93 -2.53
N VAL A 287 42.99 -27.40 -3.63
CA VAL A 287 41.55 -27.25 -3.90
C VAL A 287 40.74 -28.05 -2.89
N GLU A 288 41.11 -29.29 -2.60
CA GLU A 288 40.42 -30.15 -1.65
C GLU A 288 40.43 -29.55 -0.23
N ARG A 289 41.58 -29.05 0.22
CA ARG A 289 41.68 -28.36 1.53
C ARG A 289 40.80 -27.12 1.61
N ARG A 290 40.74 -26.33 0.53
CA ARG A 290 39.89 -25.13 0.49
C ARG A 290 38.41 -25.43 0.39
N LEU A 291 38.02 -26.52 -0.28
CA LEU A 291 36.65 -27.01 -0.25
C LEU A 291 36.27 -27.48 1.15
N HIS A 292 37.17 -28.16 1.84
CA HIS A 292 36.94 -28.59 3.23
C HIS A 292 36.77 -27.40 4.18
N GLU A 293 37.64 -26.37 4.07
CA GLU A 293 37.51 -25.13 4.85
C GLU A 293 36.19 -24.39 4.55
N ALA A 294 35.74 -24.39 3.29
CA ALA A 294 34.47 -23.79 2.90
C ALA A 294 33.26 -24.57 3.45
N ASP A 295 33.32 -25.90 3.42
CA ASP A 295 32.27 -26.78 3.97
C ASP A 295 32.17 -26.65 5.49
N GLU A 296 33.28 -26.53 6.20
CA GLU A 296 33.29 -26.25 7.65
C GLU A 296 32.66 -24.90 7.95
N ALA A 297 33.01 -23.85 7.21
CA ALA A 297 32.41 -22.53 7.37
C ALA A 297 30.91 -22.53 7.09
N LEU A 298 30.46 -23.24 6.05
CA LEU A 298 29.05 -23.44 5.73
C LEU A 298 28.31 -24.21 6.84
N THR A 299 28.93 -25.25 7.40
CA THR A 299 28.34 -26.05 8.48
C THR A 299 28.14 -25.22 9.74
N VAL A 300 29.12 -24.35 10.09
CA VAL A 300 28.99 -23.42 11.22
C VAL A 300 27.83 -22.45 10.99
N VAL A 301 27.72 -21.86 9.79
CA VAL A 301 26.66 -20.90 9.46
C VAL A 301 25.27 -21.56 9.46
N LEU A 302 25.16 -22.80 8.97
CA LEU A 302 23.90 -23.54 8.99
C LEU A 302 23.47 -23.87 10.42
N ARG A 303 24.39 -24.28 11.28
CA ARG A 303 24.12 -24.51 12.70
C ARG A 303 23.67 -23.23 13.41
N ASP A 304 24.35 -22.12 13.15
CA ASP A 304 24.00 -20.78 13.67
C ASP A 304 22.57 -20.35 13.26
N ARG A 305 22.13 -20.77 12.07
CA ARG A 305 20.79 -20.50 11.56
C ARG A 305 19.73 -21.39 12.20
N GLU A 306 20.03 -22.68 12.37
CA GLU A 306 19.14 -23.62 13.04
C GLU A 306 18.91 -23.25 14.51
N GLU A 307 19.96 -22.78 15.21
CA GLU A 307 19.86 -22.30 16.58
C GLU A 307 18.96 -21.04 16.67
N ARG A 308 19.12 -20.07 15.75
CA ARG A 308 18.24 -18.88 15.69
C ARG A 308 16.79 -19.20 15.30
N ASP A 309 16.58 -20.16 14.41
CA ASP A 309 15.24 -20.61 14.00
C ASP A 309 14.55 -21.40 15.14
N ALA A 310 15.31 -22.15 15.94
CA ALA A 310 14.80 -22.81 17.15
C ALA A 310 14.43 -21.79 18.25
N GLU A 311 15.27 -20.79 18.50
CA GLU A 311 14.97 -19.69 19.42
C GLU A 311 13.71 -18.92 18.98
N GLY A 312 13.58 -18.60 17.69
CA GLY A 312 12.39 -17.95 17.12
C GLY A 312 11.12 -18.78 17.29
N ARG A 313 11.19 -20.12 17.16
CA ARG A 313 10.06 -21.03 17.40
C ARG A 313 9.66 -21.13 18.88
N THR A 314 10.63 -21.09 19.80
CA THR A 314 10.35 -21.09 21.25
C THR A 314 9.76 -19.77 21.74
N MET A 315 10.09 -18.64 21.12
CA MET A 315 9.46 -17.33 21.39
C MET A 315 7.98 -17.33 20.96
N LEU A 316 7.67 -17.88 19.79
CA LEU A 316 6.29 -17.93 19.24
C LEU A 316 5.34 -18.86 19.99
N THR A 317 5.86 -19.80 20.79
CA THR A 317 5.04 -20.75 21.58
C THR A 317 4.84 -20.32 23.03
N ARG A 318 5.49 -19.23 23.46
CA ARG A 318 5.43 -18.69 24.84
C ARG A 318 4.63 -17.39 24.95
N THR A 319 4.17 -16.85 23.83
CA THR A 319 3.21 -15.74 23.70
C THR A 319 1.83 -16.28 23.37
#